data_AF-A0A3C0LBV3-F1
#
_entry.id   AF-A0A3C0LBV3-F1
#
_cell.length_a   1.000
_cell.length_b   1.000
_cell.length_c   1.000
_cell.angle_alpha   90.00
_cell.angle_beta   90.00
_cell.angle_gamma   90.00
#
_symmetry.space_group_name_H-M   'P 1'
#
loop_
_entity.id
_entity.type
_entity.pdbx_description
1 polymer ?
#
loop_
_entity_poly.entity_id
_entity_poly.type
_entity_poly.pdbx_seq_one_letter_code
_entity_poly.pdbx_strand_id
1 'polypeptide(L)' 'MKGHVVMYLGRVGNNYYVIHSGAGYGIKNKDGSIKPITVHGVFVMEVHQLLMSGEKSYLEAFTTARQFQIQ' A
#
# COMPACT_ATOMS: atom_id res chain seq x y z
N MET A 1 -5.82 -7.30 -3.51
CA MET A 1 -7.10 -6.59 -3.32
C MET A 1 -7.92 -6.71 -4.59
N LYS A 2 -9.18 -7.11 -4.47
CA LYS A 2 -10.03 -7.40 -5.62
C LYS A 2 -10.15 -6.15 -6.50
N GLY A 3 -9.78 -6.27 -7.78
CA GLY A 3 -9.88 -5.18 -8.76
C GLY A 3 -8.78 -4.13 -8.72
N HIS A 4 -7.72 -4.31 -7.92
CA HIS A 4 -6.63 -3.33 -7.83
C HIS A 4 -5.25 -3.99 -7.85
N VAL A 5 -4.32 -3.40 -8.59
CA VAL A 5 -2.94 -3.87 -8.75
C VAL A 5 -1.97 -2.80 -8.30
N VAL A 6 -0.82 -3.25 -7.79
CA VAL A 6 0.29 -2.40 -7.38
C VAL A 6 1.59 -3.00 -7.89
N MET A 7 2.62 -2.18 -8.06
CA MET A 7 3.96 -2.66 -8.41
C MET A 7 4.90 -2.49 -7.22
N TYR A 8 5.52 -3.59 -6.79
CA TYR A 8 6.54 -3.55 -5.75
C TYR A 8 7.83 -2.93 -6.28
N LEU A 9 8.36 -1.95 -5.56
CA LEU A 9 9.54 -1.17 -5.96
C LEU A 9 10.82 -1.59 -5.22
N GLY A 10 10.72 -2.39 -4.17
CA GLY A 10 11.86 -2.79 -3.36
C GLY A 10 11.81 -2.24 -1.93
N ARG A 11 12.98 -2.24 -1.30
CA ARG A 11 13.18 -1.92 0.11
C ARG A 11 14.19 -0.79 0.28
N VAL A 12 13.90 0.14 1.19
CA VAL A 12 14.85 1.15 1.67
C VAL A 12 14.86 1.08 3.20
N GLY A 13 16.03 0.88 3.80
CA GLY A 13 16.14 0.67 5.26
C GLY A 13 15.34 -0.56 5.70
N ASN A 14 14.33 -0.39 6.54
CA ASN A 14 13.41 -1.47 6.96
C ASN A 14 12.02 -1.39 6.32
N ASN A 15 11.82 -0.49 5.35
CA ASN A 15 10.53 -0.22 4.73
C ASN A 15 10.47 -0.75 3.30
N TYR A 16 9.28 -1.20 2.91
CA TYR A 16 8.96 -1.81 1.62
C TYR A 16 8.00 -0.91 0.87
N TYR A 17 8.25 -0.69 -0.42
CA TYR A 17 7.54 0.33 -1.19
C TYR A 17 6.79 -0.25 -2.38
N VAL A 18 5.65 0.35 -2.68
CA VAL A 18 4.86 0.08 -3.89
C VAL A 18 4.49 1.38 -4.58
N ILE A 19 4.28 1.31 -5.90
CA ILE A 19 3.64 2.37 -6.69
C ILE A 19 2.30 1.88 -7.23
N HIS A 20 1.30 2.75 -7.20
CA HIS A 20 0.00 2.49 -7.83
C HIS A 20 -0.77 3.78 -8.10
N SER A 21 -1.77 3.69 -8.98
CA SER A 21 -2.85 4.68 -9.07
C SER A 21 -3.89 4.38 -7.99
N GLY A 22 -4.24 5.34 -7.13
CA GLY A 22 -5.17 5.06 -6.03
C GLY A 22 -5.88 6.29 -5.49
N ALA A 23 -6.97 6.04 -4.75
CA ALA A 23 -7.69 7.09 -4.02
C ALA A 23 -6.89 7.59 -2.81
N GLY A 24 -6.14 6.72 -2.14
CA GLY A 24 -5.41 7.06 -0.92
C GLY A 24 -5.02 5.86 -0.07
N TYR A 25 -4.64 6.12 1.17
CA TYR A 25 -4.24 5.14 2.19
C TYR A 25 -4.60 5.65 3.59
N GLY A 26 -4.62 4.76 4.59
CA GLY A 26 -4.83 5.11 5.99
C GLY A 26 -3.52 5.13 6.77
N ILE A 27 -3.37 6.12 7.66
CA ILE A 27 -2.27 6.19 8.63
C ILE A 27 -2.83 5.93 10.02
N LYS A 28 -2.19 5.04 10.78
CA LYS A 28 -2.48 4.86 12.21
C LYS A 28 -1.67 5.85 13.03
N ASN A 29 -2.35 6.73 13.76
CA ASN A 29 -1.75 7.70 14.66
C ASN A 29 -1.28 7.03 15.96
N LYS A 30 -0.44 7.72 16.74
CA LYS A 30 0.07 7.23 18.03
C LYS A 30 -1.03 6.96 19.06
N ASP A 31 -2.15 7.67 18.96
CA ASP A 31 -3.34 7.51 19.81
C ASP A 31 -4.24 6.33 19.38
N GLY A 32 -3.84 5.59 18.34
CA GLY A 32 -4.59 4.46 17.80
C GLY A 32 -5.67 4.85 16.79
N SER A 33 -5.94 6.14 16.59
CA SER A 33 -6.88 6.61 15.57
C SER A 33 -6.35 6.37 14.16
N ILE A 34 -7.25 6.15 13.21
CA ILE A 34 -6.91 5.97 11.79
C ILE A 34 -7.32 7.22 11.04
N LYS A 35 -6.35 7.85 10.36
CA LYS A 35 -6.59 9.02 9.51
C LYS A 35 -6.48 8.61 8.04
N PRO A 36 -7.57 8.73 7.24
CA PRO A 36 -7.48 8.55 5.80
C PRO A 36 -6.72 9.72 5.17
N ILE A 37 -5.79 9.40 4.28
CA ILE A 37 -5.08 10.33 3.40
C ILE A 37 -5.64 10.16 2.00
N THR A 38 -6.13 11.25 1.43
CA THR A 38 -6.68 11.28 0.07
C THR A 38 -5.62 11.80 -0.90
N VAL A 39 -5.45 11.14 -2.03
CA VAL A 39 -4.47 11.49 -3.07
C VAL A 39 -5.11 11.61 -4.44
N HIS A 40 -5.88 10.60 -4.89
CA HIS A 40 -6.46 10.52 -6.24
C HIS A 40 -5.43 10.69 -7.37
N GLY A 41 -4.40 9.84 -7.38
CA GLY A 41 -3.35 9.88 -8.39
C GLY A 41 -2.39 8.70 -8.32
N VAL A 42 -1.26 8.82 -9.01
CA VAL A 42 -0.16 7.85 -8.92
C VAL A 42 0.80 8.27 -7.82
N PHE A 43 1.05 7.39 -6.86
CA PHE A 43 1.95 7.69 -5.75
C PHE A 43 2.70 6.44 -5.26
N VAL A 44 3.82 6.70 -4.59
CA VAL A 44 4.61 5.69 -3.87
C VAL A 44 4.15 5.68 -2.42
N MET A 45 3.99 4.50 -1.85
CA MET A 45 3.68 4.34 -0.43
C MET A 45 4.39 3.13 0.17
N GLU A 46 4.45 3.11 1.49
CA GLU A 46 4.92 1.96 2.25
C GLU A 46 3.85 0.87 2.29
N VAL A 47 4.26 -0.38 2.05
CA VAL A 47 3.37 -1.55 1.95
C VAL A 47 2.61 -1.85 3.25
N HIS A 48 3.13 -1.41 4.40
CA HIS A 48 2.51 -1.60 5.71
C HIS A 48 1.47 -0.53 6.06
N GLN A 49 1.26 0.48 5.20
CA GLN A 49 0.18 1.45 5.38
C GLN A 49 -1.19 0.76 5.33
N LEU A 50 -2.18 1.35 6.00
CA LEU A 50 -3.53 0.83 6.02
C LEU A 50 -4.26 1.12 4.70
N LEU A 51 -5.25 0.30 4.38
CA LEU A 51 -6.31 0.70 3.45
C LEU A 51 -7.06 1.91 4.00
N MET A 52 -7.74 2.67 3.14
CA MET A 52 -8.55 3.81 3.59
C MET A 52 -9.66 3.41 4.57
N SER A 53 -10.14 2.16 4.53
CA SER A 53 -11.10 1.63 5.51
C SER A 53 -10.48 1.40 6.89
N GLY A 54 -9.15 1.36 7.01
CA GLY A 54 -8.44 1.16 8.27
C GLY A 54 -8.40 -0.29 8.79
N GLU A 55 -9.18 -1.20 8.19
CA GLU A 55 -9.34 -2.58 8.69
C GLU A 55 -8.11 -3.47 8.48
N LYS A 56 -7.37 -3.23 7.39
CA LYS A 56 -6.21 -4.04 6.97
C LYS A 56 -5.11 -3.15 6.44
N SER A 57 -3.87 -3.58 6.58
CA SER A 57 -2.75 -3.09 5.78
C SER A 57 -2.88 -3.48 4.32
N TYR A 58 -2.19 -2.77 3.44
CA TYR A 58 -2.05 -3.18 2.04
C TYR A 58 -1.44 -4.58 1.92
N LEU A 59 -0.44 -4.91 2.76
CA LEU A 59 0.17 -6.24 2.82
C LEU A 59 -0.85 -7.34 3.10
N GLU A 60 -1.71 -7.16 4.10
CA GLU A 60 -2.77 -8.11 4.46
C GLU A 60 -3.90 -8.18 3.41
N ALA A 61 -4.05 -7.13 2.60
CA ALA A 61 -5.05 -7.05 1.54
C ALA A 61 -4.56 -7.66 0.21
N PHE A 62 -3.28 -7.99 0.09
CA PHE A 62 -2.75 -8.66 -1.10
C PHE A 62 -3.22 -10.12 -1.16
N THR A 63 -3.68 -10.51 -2.35
CA THR A 63 -4.25 -11.84 -2.60
C THR A 63 -3.30 -12.71 -3.42
N THR A 64 -2.41 -12.10 -4.20
CA THR A 64 -1.42 -12.77 -5.02
C THR A 64 -0.28 -11.80 -5.31
N ALA A 65 0.92 -12.33 -5.53
CA ALA A 65 2.07 -11.59 -6.02
C ALA A 65 2.68 -12.39 -7.19
N ARG A 66 3.09 -11.69 -8.25
CA ARG A 66 3.77 -12.29 -9.40
C ARG A 66 5.14 -11.63 -9.56
N GLN A 67 6.17 -12.45 -9.66
CA GLN A 67 7.51 -11.99 -9.99
C GLN A 67 7.73 -12.18 -11.49
N PHE A 68 8.14 -11.12 -12.18
CA PHE A 68 8.59 -11.18 -13.56
C PHE A 68 10.10 -11.37 -13.56
N GLN A 69 10.58 -12.47 -14.15
CA GLN A 69 12.00 -12.70 -14.38
C GLN A 69 12.34 -12.20 -15.78
N ILE A 70 13.43 -11.44 -15.90
CA ILE A 70 14.01 -11.10 -17.19
C ILE A 70 14.74 -12.35 -17.68
N GLN A 71 14.40 -12.82 -18.88
CA GLN A 71 15.06 -13.96 -19.53
C GLN A 71 16.46 -13.59 -20.00
#